data_AF-A0A939DTN3-F1
#
_entry.id   AF-A0A939DTN3-F1
#
_cell.length_a   1.000
_cell.length_b   1.000
_cell.length_c   1.000
_cell.angle_alpha   90.00
_cell.angle_beta   90.00
_cell.angle_gamma   90.00
#
_symmetry.space_group_name_H-M   'P 1'
#
loop_
_entity.id
_entity.type
_entity.pdbx_description
1 polymer ?
#
loop_
_entity_poly.entity_id
_entity_poly.type
_entity_poly.pdbx_seq_one_letter_code
_entity_poly.pdbx_strand_id
1 'polypeptide(L)'
;HWILESKGQACTLIYQVYAFDSSVRTAYLDDNRAFFNGTSLFLQIEELAHCPHQLDLRCPDEQSHWRVATGLCRADGTSKYAFGLYLATNYAELIDCPVEIGQFDALEFEVLGIPH
;
A
#
# COMPACT_ATOMS: atom_id res chain seq x y z
N HIS A 1 7.36 -18.00 -11.79
CA HIS A 1 8.59 -17.28 -11.43
C HIS A 1 9.00 -16.42 -12.60
N TRP A 2 9.13 -15.11 -12.38
CA TRP A 2 9.74 -14.18 -13.34
C TRP A 2 11.22 -14.07 -13.03
N ILE A 3 12.03 -13.83 -14.07
CA ILE A 3 13.47 -13.61 -13.95
C ILE A 3 13.79 -12.35 -14.76
N LEU A 4 14.60 -11.46 -14.17
CA LEU A 4 15.04 -10.22 -14.79
C LEU A 4 16.54 -10.05 -14.55
N GLU A 5 17.31 -9.75 -15.60
CA GLU A 5 18.72 -9.38 -15.47
C GLU A 5 18.87 -7.86 -15.54
N SER A 6 19.19 -7.22 -14.41
CA SER A 6 19.36 -5.76 -14.34
C SER A 6 20.75 -5.27 -14.77
N LYS A 7 21.75 -6.17 -14.79
CA LYS A 7 23.18 -5.86 -15.03
C LYS A 7 23.70 -4.70 -14.17
N GLY A 8 23.18 -4.57 -12.94
CA GLY A 8 23.55 -3.52 -11.99
C GLY A 8 22.93 -2.15 -12.29
N GLN A 9 21.96 -2.06 -13.21
CA GLN A 9 21.22 -0.84 -13.51
C GLN A 9 19.85 -0.84 -12.83
N ALA A 10 19.28 0.35 -12.62
CA ALA A 10 17.90 0.47 -12.16
C ALA A 10 16.95 -0.12 -13.21
N CYS A 11 15.92 -0.81 -12.75
CA CYS A 11 14.89 -1.41 -13.61
C CYS A 11 13.50 -1.03 -13.10
N THR A 12 12.56 -0.85 -14.02
CA THR A 12 11.15 -0.59 -13.73
C THR A 12 10.30 -1.71 -14.31
N LEU A 13 9.53 -2.38 -13.46
CA LEU A 13 8.58 -3.41 -13.86
C LEU A 13 7.15 -2.84 -13.76
N ILE A 14 6.38 -2.98 -14.82
CA ILE A 14 4.99 -2.52 -14.90
C ILE A 14 4.12 -3.74 -15.19
N TYR A 15 3.11 -3.96 -14.35
CA TYR A 15 2.14 -5.05 -14.47
C TYR A 15 0.79 -4.59 -13.93
N GLN A 16 -0.26 -5.32 -14.29
CA GLN A 16 -1.60 -5.10 -13.80
C GLN A 16 -2.02 -6.28 -12.93
N VAL A 17 -2.74 -5.98 -11.85
CA VAL A 17 -3.30 -6.98 -10.94
C VAL A 17 -4.82 -6.87 -11.01
N TYR A 18 -5.48 -8.00 -11.23
CA TYR A 18 -6.93 -8.07 -11.18
C TYR A 18 -7.40 -8.05 -9.71
N ALA A 19 -8.30 -7.13 -9.37
CA ALA A 19 -8.73 -6.87 -8.00
C ALA A 19 -10.25 -6.93 -7.88
N PHE A 20 -10.81 -8.14 -7.82
CA PHE A 20 -12.26 -8.35 -7.66
C PHE A 20 -12.56 -9.54 -6.74
N ASP A 21 -11.77 -9.68 -5.68
CA ASP A 21 -12.00 -10.64 -4.61
C ASP A 21 -12.35 -9.87 -3.35
N SER A 22 -13.59 -10.02 -2.89
CA SER A 22 -14.13 -9.29 -1.73
C SER A 22 -13.60 -9.79 -0.37
N SER A 23 -12.64 -10.73 -0.37
CA SER A 23 -11.99 -11.19 0.85
C SER A 23 -10.94 -10.19 1.36
N VAL A 24 -10.64 -10.26 2.66
CA VAL A 24 -9.56 -9.46 3.28
C VAL A 24 -8.15 -9.95 2.92
N ARG A 25 -8.02 -11.01 2.13
CA ARG A 25 -6.74 -11.70 1.89
C ARG A 25 -6.02 -11.21 0.65
N THR A 26 -6.76 -10.65 -0.31
CA THR A 26 -6.27 -10.38 -1.65
C THR A 26 -6.45 -8.92 -2.02
N ALA A 27 -7.22 -8.62 -3.05
CA ALA A 27 -7.42 -7.27 -3.55
C ALA A 27 -8.82 -7.09 -4.14
N TYR A 28 -9.38 -5.93 -3.89
CA TYR A 28 -10.69 -5.51 -4.36
C TYR A 28 -10.65 -4.06 -4.82
N LEU A 29 -11.27 -3.76 -5.95
CA LEU A 29 -11.45 -2.41 -6.44
C LEU A 29 -12.80 -2.31 -7.15
N ASP A 30 -13.61 -1.33 -6.75
CA ASP A 30 -14.82 -0.91 -7.44
C ASP A 30 -14.93 0.62 -7.44
N ASP A 31 -16.09 1.14 -7.84
CA ASP A 31 -16.35 2.59 -7.91
C ASP A 31 -16.45 3.26 -6.53
N ASN A 32 -16.50 2.50 -5.43
CA ASN A 32 -16.72 3.00 -4.07
C ASN A 32 -15.47 2.93 -3.19
N ARG A 33 -14.63 1.90 -3.38
CA ARG A 33 -13.45 1.65 -2.56
C ARG A 33 -12.40 0.79 -3.26
N ALA A 34 -11.19 0.86 -2.73
CA ALA A 34 -10.14 -0.10 -2.99
C ALA A 34 -9.65 -0.72 -1.68
N PHE A 35 -9.37 -2.01 -1.71
CA PHE A 35 -8.66 -2.71 -0.65
C PHE A 35 -7.58 -3.57 -1.27
N PHE A 36 -6.41 -3.62 -0.64
CA PHE A 36 -5.45 -4.66 -0.96
C PHE A 36 -4.58 -5.07 0.22
N ASN A 37 -4.25 -6.35 0.24
CA ASN A 37 -3.14 -6.89 1.00
C ASN A 37 -1.88 -6.88 0.11
N GLY A 38 -0.75 -6.40 0.65
CA GLY A 38 0.49 -6.29 -0.11
C GLY A 38 1.00 -7.61 -0.68
N THR A 39 0.68 -8.76 -0.03
CA THR A 39 1.02 -10.10 -0.54
C THR A 39 0.44 -10.42 -1.92
N SER A 40 -0.66 -9.77 -2.30
CA SER A 40 -1.36 -10.03 -3.57
C SER A 40 -0.98 -9.05 -4.67
N LEU A 41 -0.31 -7.94 -4.33
CA LEU A 41 0.06 -6.90 -5.28
C LEU A 41 1.56 -6.84 -5.50
N PHE A 42 2.37 -6.85 -4.43
CA PHE A 42 3.79 -6.54 -4.54
C PHE A 42 4.60 -7.79 -4.88
N LEU A 43 5.54 -7.64 -5.80
CA LEU A 43 6.55 -8.65 -6.10
C LEU A 43 7.76 -8.44 -5.21
N GLN A 44 8.27 -9.53 -4.64
CA GLN A 44 9.49 -9.53 -3.86
C GLN A 44 10.72 -9.63 -4.76
N ILE A 45 11.73 -8.81 -4.50
CA ILE A 45 13.10 -9.05 -4.96
C ILE A 45 13.83 -9.69 -3.79
N GLU A 46 14.18 -10.97 -3.91
CA GLU A 46 14.69 -11.80 -2.82
C GLU A 46 15.92 -11.18 -2.15
N GLU A 47 16.85 -10.67 -2.95
CA GLU A 47 18.12 -10.09 -2.48
C GLU A 47 17.94 -8.74 -1.78
N LEU A 48 16.79 -8.06 -1.97
CA LEU A 48 16.51 -6.73 -1.43
C LEU A 48 15.38 -6.73 -0.41
N ALA A 49 14.90 -7.90 0.02
CA ALA A 49 13.76 -8.02 0.92
C ALA A 49 13.93 -7.30 2.27
N HIS A 50 15.17 -7.10 2.71
CA HIS A 50 15.50 -6.44 3.98
C HIS A 50 15.69 -4.92 3.84
N CYS A 51 15.72 -4.39 2.63
CA CYS A 51 15.90 -2.96 2.39
C CYS A 51 14.60 -2.19 2.64
N PRO A 52 14.66 -0.88 2.97
CA PRO A 52 13.47 -0.05 3.03
C PRO A 52 12.74 0.02 1.69
N HIS A 53 11.41 -0.01 1.74
CA HIS A 53 10.54 0.14 0.59
C HIS A 53 9.70 1.41 0.70
N GLN A 54 9.34 1.94 -0.47
CA GLN A 54 8.43 3.07 -0.58
C GLN A 54 7.21 2.67 -1.41
N LEU A 55 6.03 3.09 -0.94
CA LEU A 55 4.77 2.91 -1.63
C LEU A 55 4.19 4.29 -1.96
N ASP A 56 4.19 4.64 -3.24
CA ASP A 56 3.55 5.85 -3.77
C ASP A 56 2.11 5.52 -4.19
N LEU A 57 1.13 5.99 -3.42
CA LEU A 57 -0.29 5.86 -3.71
C LEU A 57 -0.79 7.12 -4.40
N ARG A 58 -1.22 6.97 -5.65
CA ARG A 58 -1.72 8.08 -6.48
C ARG A 58 -3.23 8.07 -6.52
N CYS A 59 -3.82 9.21 -6.23
CA CYS A 59 -5.26 9.40 -6.27
C CYS A 59 -5.75 9.39 -7.73
N PRO A 60 -6.81 8.62 -8.07
CA PRO A 60 -7.50 8.78 -9.34
C PRO A 60 -8.22 10.14 -9.41
N ASP A 61 -8.13 10.85 -10.53
CA ASP A 61 -8.70 12.19 -10.69
C ASP A 61 -10.21 12.24 -10.35
N GLU A 62 -10.95 11.20 -10.73
CA GLU A 62 -12.40 11.08 -10.52
C GLU A 62 -12.78 10.81 -9.06
N GLN A 63 -11.83 10.36 -8.24
CA GLN A 63 -12.04 9.92 -6.86
C GLN A 63 -11.28 10.77 -5.83
N SER A 64 -11.14 12.07 -6.11
CA SER A 64 -10.42 13.04 -5.25
C SER A 64 -10.89 13.14 -3.79
N HIS A 65 -12.10 12.62 -3.49
CA HIS A 65 -12.66 12.58 -2.14
C HIS A 65 -12.25 11.31 -1.36
N TRP A 66 -11.62 10.33 -2.01
CA TRP A 66 -11.13 9.14 -1.35
C TRP A 66 -9.99 9.45 -0.38
N ARG A 67 -9.94 8.63 0.66
CA ARG A 67 -8.96 8.69 1.74
C ARG A 67 -8.21 7.37 1.79
N VAL A 68 -7.03 7.36 2.39
CA VAL A 68 -6.16 6.17 2.50
C VAL A 68 -5.94 5.80 3.97
N ALA A 69 -6.26 4.57 4.37
CA ALA A 69 -5.93 4.02 5.68
C ALA A 69 -4.97 2.83 5.52
N THR A 70 -3.86 2.87 6.25
CA THR A 70 -2.87 1.79 6.31
C THR A 70 -2.05 1.90 7.59
N GLY A 71 -1.46 0.79 8.03
CA GLY A 71 -0.50 0.75 9.13
C GLY A 71 0.89 1.28 8.77
N LEU A 72 1.19 1.50 7.48
CA LEU A 72 2.48 2.00 7.04
C LEU A 72 2.77 3.41 7.57
N CYS A 73 4.05 3.66 7.86
CA CYS A 73 4.51 5.00 8.22
C CYS A 73 4.33 5.94 7.02
N ARG A 74 3.79 7.13 7.27
CA ARG A 74 3.69 8.19 6.25
C ARG A 74 5.05 8.87 6.10
N ALA A 75 5.50 9.09 4.87
CA ALA A 75 6.65 9.94 4.61
C ALA A 75 6.32 11.42 4.86
N ASP A 76 7.35 12.24 5.06
CA ASP A 76 7.19 13.69 5.16
C ASP A 76 6.44 14.26 3.95
N GLY A 77 5.44 15.10 4.21
CA GLY A 77 4.55 15.65 3.19
C GLY A 77 3.28 14.84 2.94
N THR A 78 3.16 13.61 3.45
CA THR A 78 1.92 12.82 3.36
C THR A 78 1.07 13.02 4.61
N SER A 79 -0.09 13.66 4.43
CA SER A 79 -1.04 13.95 5.52
C SER A 79 -1.79 12.69 5.98
N LYS A 80 -2.32 12.70 7.21
CA LYS A 80 -3.16 11.60 7.71
C LYS A 80 -4.36 11.41 6.78
N TYR A 81 -4.62 10.16 6.40
CA TYR A 81 -5.68 9.76 5.48
C TYR A 81 -5.57 10.26 4.03
N ALA A 82 -4.44 10.82 3.63
CA ALA A 82 -4.24 11.33 2.27
C ALA A 82 -3.47 10.33 1.39
N PHE A 83 -3.69 10.40 0.08
CA PHE A 83 -2.77 9.81 -0.88
C PHE A 83 -1.37 10.43 -0.77
N GLY A 84 -0.34 9.68 -1.15
CA GLY A 84 1.05 10.11 -1.05
C GLY A 84 2.02 8.95 -0.85
N LEU A 85 3.17 9.28 -0.26
CA LEU A 85 4.28 8.35 -0.07
C LEU A 85 4.25 7.73 1.32
N TYR A 86 4.32 6.41 1.37
CA TYR A 86 4.38 5.60 2.57
C TYR A 86 5.68 4.79 2.59
N LEU A 87 6.16 4.50 3.79
CA LEU A 87 7.46 3.87 4.04
C LEU A 87 7.25 2.56 4.79
N ALA A 88 7.97 1.53 4.35
CA ALA A 88 8.17 0.28 5.07
C ALA A 88 9.68 0.08 5.27
N THR A 89 10.07 -0.45 6.43
CA THR A 89 11.47 -0.74 6.76
C THR A 89 12.02 -1.95 6.01
N ASN A 90 11.15 -2.86 5.57
CA ASN A 90 11.48 -4.06 4.82
C ASN A 90 10.22 -4.62 4.11
N TYR A 91 10.41 -5.65 3.29
CA TYR A 91 9.34 -6.27 2.51
C TYR A 91 8.26 -6.92 3.39
N ALA A 92 8.64 -7.49 4.55
CA ALA A 92 7.69 -8.14 5.45
C ALA A 92 6.70 -7.12 6.04
N GLU A 93 7.17 -5.94 6.47
CA GLU A 93 6.28 -4.85 6.91
C GLU A 93 5.39 -4.34 5.77
N LEU A 94 5.95 -4.20 4.55
CA LEU A 94 5.20 -3.73 3.38
C LEU A 94 3.98 -4.60 3.07
N ILE A 95 4.11 -5.93 3.20
CA ILE A 95 3.01 -6.87 2.91
C ILE A 95 2.09 -7.11 4.11
N ASP A 96 2.53 -6.82 5.34
CA ASP A 96 1.76 -7.00 6.57
C ASP A 96 0.85 -5.81 6.89
N CYS A 97 1.05 -4.67 6.22
CA CYS A 97 0.19 -3.49 6.33
C CYS A 97 -0.79 -3.40 5.15
N PRO A 98 -2.03 -3.90 5.28
CA PRO A 98 -3.04 -3.73 4.24
C PRO A 98 -3.38 -2.24 4.02
N VAL A 99 -3.95 -1.95 2.87
CA VAL A 99 -4.38 -0.60 2.50
C VAL A 99 -5.87 -0.63 2.18
N GLU A 100 -6.63 0.23 2.87
CA GLU A 100 -8.03 0.54 2.55
C GLU A 100 -8.09 1.95 1.98
N ILE A 101 -8.82 2.12 0.88
CA ILE A 101 -8.99 3.38 0.18
C ILE A 101 -10.46 3.58 -0.13
N GLY A 102 -10.98 4.78 0.08
CA GLY A 102 -12.36 5.09 -0.25
C GLY A 102 -12.90 6.21 0.62
N GLN A 103 -14.22 6.35 0.64
CA GLN A 103 -14.88 7.20 1.61
C GLN A 103 -15.22 6.39 2.85
N PHE A 104 -14.51 6.64 3.95
CA PHE A 104 -14.75 5.98 5.23
C PHE A 104 -14.78 6.97 6.39
N ASP A 105 -15.55 6.63 7.42
CA ASP A 105 -15.48 7.27 8.72
C ASP A 105 -14.30 6.70 9.51
N ALA A 106 -13.61 7.58 10.23
CA ALA A 106 -12.51 7.18 11.11
C ALA A 106 -12.79 7.74 12.51
N LEU A 107 -12.80 6.85 13.50
CA LEU A 107 -12.90 7.20 14.90
C LEU A 107 -11.56 6.92 15.56
N GLU A 108 -11.01 7.92 16.23
CA GLU A 108 -9.79 7.77 17.02
C GLU A 108 -10.16 7.56 18.49
N PHE A 109 -9.50 6.61 19.14
CA PHE A 109 -9.74 6.35 20.56
C PHE A 109 -8.42 6.04 21.29
N GLU A 110 -8.41 6.19 22.61
CA GLU A 110 -7.23 5.97 23.43
C GLU A 110 -7.44 4.77 24.34
N VAL A 111 -6.45 3.87 24.39
CA VAL A 111 -6.38 2.79 25.37
C VAL A 111 -5.05 2.88 26.11
N LEU A 112 -5.12 3.05 27.44
CA LEU A 112 -3.94 3.16 28.30
C LEU A 112 -2.91 4.22 27.84
N GLY A 113 -3.37 5.36 27.31
CA GLY A 113 -2.49 6.43 26.81
C GLY A 113 -1.98 6.24 25.37
N ILE A 114 -2.36 5.15 24.69
CA ILE A 114 -1.96 4.87 23.32
C ILE A 114 -3.11 5.21 22.37
N PRO A 115 -2.90 6.12 21.40
CA PRO A 115 -3.91 6.44 20.40
C PRO A 115 -4.05 5.30 19.37
N HIS A 116 -5.29 5.02 18.99
CA HIS A 116 -5.70 4.05 17.97
C HIS A 116 -6.56 4.73 16.91
#